data_AF-A0A0C3LVK9-F1
#
_entry.id   AF-A0A0C3LVK9-F1
#
_cell.length_a   1.000
_cell.length_b   1.000
_cell.length_c   1.000
_cell.angle_alpha   90.00
_cell.angle_beta   90.00
_cell.angle_gamma   90.00
#
_symmetry.space_group_name_H-M   'P 1'
#
loop_
_entity.id
_entity.type
_entity.pdbx_description
1 polymer ?
#
loop_
_entity_poly.entity_id
_entity_poly.type
_entity_poly.pdbx_seq_one_letter_code
_entity_poly.pdbx_strand_id
1 'polypeptide(L)' 'MSSCSLWSSSKTAPHSEADDCLPALLPWHCMHPEDKVWYPLLISGQKFIGRVDYAASPDGSSGPGPIRRYWFATVSQS' A
#
# COMPACT_ATOMS: atom_id res chain seq x y z
N MET A 1 -10.46 20.37 -24.14
CA MET A 1 -9.37 19.45 -24.49
C MET A 1 -8.12 19.94 -23.76
N SER A 2 -7.81 19.42 -22.57
CA SER A 2 -6.62 19.83 -21.82
C SER A 2 -5.61 18.69 -21.82
N SER A 3 -4.45 19.00 -22.39
CA SER A 3 -3.28 18.15 -22.56
C SER A 3 -2.53 18.01 -21.23
N CYS A 4 -2.37 16.78 -20.75
CA CYS A 4 -1.42 16.47 -19.68
C CYS A 4 -0.15 15.89 -20.30
N SER A 5 0.93 16.64 -20.21
CA SER A 5 2.27 16.22 -20.65
C SER A 5 2.75 15.03 -19.82
N LEU A 6 2.96 13.89 -20.49
CA LEU A 6 3.56 12.69 -19.92
C LEU A 6 5.06 12.93 -19.68
N TRP A 7 5.44 13.22 -18.45
CA TRP A 7 6.81 13.00 -17.97
C TRP A 7 7.02 11.49 -17.86
N SER A 8 7.77 10.91 -18.79
CA SER A 8 8.15 9.50 -18.74
C SER A 8 9.42 9.35 -17.89
N SER A 9 9.25 8.94 -16.63
CA SER A 9 10.35 8.36 -15.84
C SER A 9 10.13 6.86 -15.82
N SER A 10 10.76 6.17 -16.76
CA SER A 10 10.84 4.71 -16.81
C SER A 10 11.62 4.20 -15.61
N LYS A 11 10.91 3.82 -14.55
CA LYS A 11 11.44 2.92 -13.53
C LYS A 11 10.42 1.81 -13.34
N THR A 12 10.48 0.83 -14.25
CA THR A 12 9.67 -0.38 -14.23
C THR A 12 9.90 -1.07 -12.90
N ALA A 13 8.97 -0.91 -11.95
CA ALA A 13 8.92 -1.75 -10.76
C ALA A 13 8.59 -3.17 -11.22
N PRO A 14 9.22 -4.21 -10.65
CA PRO A 14 8.88 -5.58 -11.01
C PRO A 14 7.41 -5.81 -10.69
N HIS A 15 6.63 -6.21 -11.71
CA HIS A 15 5.27 -6.72 -11.54
C HIS A 15 5.35 -7.89 -10.55
N SER A 16 4.86 -7.68 -9.32
CA SER A 16 4.76 -8.73 -8.32
C SER A 16 3.46 -9.49 -8.60
N GLU A 17 3.51 -10.82 -8.73
CA GLU A 17 2.35 -11.67 -9.09
C GLU A 17 1.16 -11.55 -8.10
N ALA A 18 1.33 -10.85 -6.99
CA ALA A 18 0.25 -10.49 -6.07
C ALA A 18 -0.74 -9.45 -6.65
N ASP A 19 -0.39 -8.76 -7.73
CA ASP A 19 -1.22 -7.67 -8.29
C ASP A 19 -2.40 -8.17 -9.14
N ASP A 20 -2.38 -9.42 -9.62
CA ASP A 20 -3.42 -9.96 -10.51
C ASP A 20 -4.77 -10.21 -9.81
N CYS A 21 -4.78 -10.25 -8.48
CA CYS A 21 -5.98 -10.52 -7.68
C CYS A 21 -6.51 -9.28 -6.93
N LEU A 22 -5.95 -8.09 -7.20
CA LEU A 22 -6.37 -6.87 -6.52
C LEU A 22 -7.66 -6.29 -7.14
N PRO A 23 -8.57 -5.75 -6.31
CA PRO A 23 -9.76 -5.05 -6.78
C PRO A 23 -9.42 -3.94 -7.80
N ALA A 24 -9.91 -4.07 -9.04
CA ALA A 24 -9.56 -3.18 -10.14
C ALA A 24 -10.04 -1.72 -9.97
N LEU A 25 -10.96 -1.47 -9.04
CA LEU A 25 -11.57 -0.15 -8.81
C LEU A 25 -10.77 0.79 -7.92
N LEU A 26 -9.68 0.31 -7.29
CA LEU A 26 -8.88 1.11 -6.36
C LEU A 26 -7.62 1.65 -7.06
N PRO A 27 -7.24 2.93 -6.83
CA PRO A 27 -6.06 3.53 -7.44
C PRO A 27 -4.78 3.07 -6.73
N TRP A 28 -4.43 1.79 -6.82
CA TRP A 28 -3.32 1.16 -6.09
C TRP A 28 -1.96 1.84 -6.30
N HIS A 29 -1.75 2.49 -7.45
CA HIS A 29 -0.54 3.24 -7.76
C HIS A 29 -0.36 4.52 -6.92
N CYS A 30 -1.45 5.02 -6.32
CA CYS A 30 -1.46 6.15 -5.40
C CYS A 30 -1.49 5.74 -3.92
N MET A 31 -1.52 4.43 -3.64
CA MET A 31 -1.59 3.87 -2.30
C MET A 31 -0.21 3.42 -1.83
N HIS A 32 -0.06 3.21 -0.52
CA HIS A 32 1.17 2.63 -0.03
C HIS A 32 1.26 1.15 -0.41
N PRO A 33 2.44 0.60 -0.73
CA PRO A 33 2.58 -0.78 -1.19
C PRO A 33 1.96 -1.83 -0.25
N GLU A 34 2.03 -1.60 1.06
CA GLU A 34 1.47 -2.49 2.08
C GLU A 34 -0.07 -2.49 2.12
N ASP A 35 -0.73 -1.47 1.56
CA ASP A 35 -2.19 -1.41 1.46
C ASP A 35 -2.75 -2.56 0.64
N LYS A 36 -1.97 -3.07 -0.33
CA LYS A 36 -2.32 -4.26 -1.11
C LYS A 36 -2.50 -5.52 -0.26
N VAL A 37 -1.99 -5.54 0.97
CA VAL A 37 -2.07 -6.68 1.89
C VAL A 37 -3.31 -6.61 2.77
N TRP A 38 -3.53 -5.48 3.45
CA TRP A 38 -4.59 -5.37 4.46
C TRP A 38 -5.91 -4.82 3.90
N TYR A 39 -5.87 -4.02 2.84
CA TYR A 39 -7.07 -3.40 2.28
C TYR A 39 -8.04 -4.41 1.67
N PRO A 40 -7.59 -5.48 0.96
CA PRO A 40 -8.48 -6.57 0.53
C PRO A 40 -9.21 -7.27 1.70
N LEU A 41 -8.53 -7.42 2.85
CA LEU A 41 -9.13 -8.00 4.05
C LEU A 41 -10.21 -7.07 4.63
N LEU A 42 -9.96 -5.76 4.61
CA LEU A 42 -10.94 -4.76 5.05
C LEU A 42 -12.21 -4.79 4.21
N ILE A 43 -12.09 -4.73 2.87
CA ILE A 43 -13.27 -4.70 1.98
C ILE A 43 -14.09 -6.00 1.99
N SER A 44 -13.44 -7.13 2.29
CA SER A 44 -14.11 -8.43 2.41
C SER A 44 -14.77 -8.64 3.78
N GLY A 45 -14.62 -7.69 4.71
CA GLY A 45 -15.14 -7.80 6.08
C GLY A 45 -14.37 -8.81 6.93
N GLN A 46 -13.21 -9.26 6.48
CA GLN A 46 -12.37 -10.19 7.24
C GLN A 46 -11.64 -9.45 8.35
N LYS A 47 -11.72 -9.97 9.58
CA LYS A 47 -10.96 -9.42 10.70
C LYS A 47 -9.48 -9.72 10.55
N PHE A 48 -8.64 -8.72 10.78
CA PHE A 48 -7.19 -8.85 10.78
C PHE A 48 -6.58 -7.96 11.87
N ILE A 49 -5.34 -8.28 12.24
CA ILE A 49 -4.48 -7.44 13.06
C ILE A 49 -3.26 -7.05 12.24
N GLY A 50 -2.69 -5.89 12.54
CA GLY A 50 -1.50 -5.42 11.85
C GLY A 50 -0.70 -4.45 12.67
N ARG A 51 0.55 -4.27 12.26
CA ARG A 51 1.45 -3.26 12.80
C ARG A 51 2.27 -2.66 11.67
N VAL A 52 2.42 -1.34 11.72
CA VAL A 52 3.28 -0.58 10.82
C VAL A 52 4.24 0.22 11.68
N ASP A 53 5.53 0.00 11.49
CA ASP A 53 6.61 0.74 12.14
C ASP A 53 7.16 1.77 11.16
N TYR A 54 7.08 3.05 11.52
CA TYR A 54 7.61 4.17 10.75
C TYR A 54 9.02 4.55 11.23
N ALA A 55 9.88 5.00 10.32
CA ALA A 55 11.12 5.67 10.67
C ALA A 55 10.83 7.08 11.22
N ALA A 56 11.83 7.68 11.87
CA ALA A 56 11.78 9.10 12.19
C ALA A 56 11.65 9.93 10.91
N SER A 57 10.89 11.02 10.96
CA SER A 57 10.74 11.91 9.81
C SER A 57 12.10 12.55 9.47
N PRO A 58 12.57 12.47 8.22
CA PRO A 58 13.91 12.93 7.84
C PRO A 58 14.10 14.44 7.97
N ASP A 59 13.02 15.21 7.98
CA ASP A 59 12.99 16.67 8.12
C ASP A 59 12.64 17.13 9.54
N GLY A 60 12.49 16.20 10.50
CA GLY A 60 12.06 16.51 11.86
C GLY A 60 10.59 16.96 11.96
N SER A 61 9.79 16.81 10.89
CA SER A 61 8.36 17.07 10.94
C SER A 61 7.65 16.08 11.88
N SER A 62 6.52 16.52 12.44
CA SER A 62 5.68 15.72 13.33
C SER A 62 4.87 14.62 12.62
N GLY A 63 5.08 14.43 11.31
CA GLY A 63 4.44 13.39 10.51
C GLY A 63 5.16 12.04 10.60
N PRO A 64 4.48 10.94 10.22
CA PRO A 64 5.14 9.64 10.09
C PRO A 64 6.20 9.71 8.98
N GLY A 65 7.42 9.31 9.30
CA GLY A 65 8.49 9.11 8.31
C GLY A 65 8.20 7.89 7.42
N PRO A 66 9.14 7.50 6.54
CA PRO A 66 8.94 6.34 5.67
C PRO A 66 8.72 5.05 6.47
N ILE A 67 7.91 4.14 5.95
CA ILE A 67 7.66 2.84 6.59
C ILE A 67 8.94 2.02 6.59
N ARG A 68 9.30 1.51 7.76
CA ARG A 68 10.47 0.66 7.97
C ARG A 68 10.11 -0.82 7.94
N ARG A 69 8.95 -1.18 8.50
CA ARG A 69 8.47 -2.56 8.58
C ARG A 69 6.96 -2.58 8.74
N TYR A 70 6.32 -3.59 8.16
CA TYR A 70 4.92 -3.88 8.43
C TYR A 70 4.71 -5.40 8.57
N TRP A 71 3.66 -5.79 9.28
CA TRP A 71 3.15 -7.16 9.28
C TRP A 71 1.65 -7.16 9.53
N PHE A 72 0.95 -8.16 8.96
CA PHE A 72 -0.48 -8.36 9.09
C PHE A 72 -0.78 -9.85 9.30
N ALA A 73 -1.82 -10.16 10.06
CA ALA A 73 -2.30 -11.52 10.27
C ALA A 73 -3.82 -11.57 10.37
N THR A 74 -4.42 -12.63 9.84
CA THR A 74 -5.85 -12.91 10.00
C THR A 74 -6.10 -13.61 11.34
N VAL A 75 -7.25 -13.35 11.94
CA VAL A 75 -7.65 -14.07 13.15
C VAL A 75 -8.42 -15.32 12.75
N SER A 76 -7.96 -16.50 13.19
CA SER A 76 -8.75 -17.72 13.04
C SER A 76 -9.95 -17.64 13.98
N GLN A 77 -11.15 -17.85 13.45
CA GLN A 77 -12.34 -18.02 14.28
C GLN A 77 -12.28 -19.42 14.88
N SER A 78 -12.21 -19.50 16.21
CA SER A 78 -12.37 -20.74 16.99
C SER A 78 -13.83 -21.09 17.15
#